data_AF-A0A7V9BCL9-F1
#
_entry.id   AF-A0A7V9BCL9-F1
#
_cell.length_a   1.000
_cell.length_b   1.000
_cell.length_c   1.000
_cell.angle_alpha   90.00
_cell.angle_beta   90.00
_cell.angle_gamma   90.00
#
_symmetry.space_group_name_H-M   'P 1'
#
loop_
_entity.id
_entity.type
_entity.pdbx_description
1 polymer ?
#
loop_
_entity_poly.entity_id
_entity_poly.type
_entity_poly.pdbx_seq_one_letter_code
_entity_poly.pdbx_strand_id
1 'polypeptide(L)'
;MERAEEDWGEWGTLYLDEGGRHLGSLQYGPSHLFPRAADLPAGPASDDAVLVTCSYLASGAAEWAEKSLLLAAIGESRDRGAGALEAFAYRYPENETIEERFLVHRTVFPRDFLDEFGFTTVRAQGRVELCRLELGGLAPVEEGRRAKVLRVVQEAFTPAPAPVPGP
;
A
#
# COMPACT_ATOMS: atom_id res chain seq x y z
N MET A 1 -2.93 -22.66 7.91
CA MET A 1 -3.11 -21.31 8.50
C MET A 1 -2.09 -21.13 9.61
N GLU A 2 -2.10 -22.00 10.63
CA GLU A 2 -1.10 -22.03 11.72
C GLU A 2 0.37 -22.06 11.22
N ARG A 3 0.75 -23.02 10.35
CA ARG A 3 2.09 -23.04 9.73
C ARG A 3 2.46 -21.79 8.92
N ALA A 4 1.47 -21.13 8.33
CA ALA A 4 1.73 -19.96 7.48
C ALA A 4 1.92 -18.70 8.34
N GLU A 5 1.26 -18.63 9.49
CA GLU A 5 1.48 -17.60 10.50
C GLU A 5 2.82 -17.80 11.24
N GLU A 6 3.27 -19.04 11.42
CA GLU A 6 4.62 -19.35 11.92
C GLU A 6 5.72 -18.92 10.95
N ASP A 7 5.52 -19.12 9.64
CA ASP A 7 6.51 -18.81 8.61
C ASP A 7 6.53 -17.32 8.21
N TRP A 8 5.36 -16.67 8.16
CA TRP A 8 5.23 -15.27 7.71
C TRP A 8 5.02 -14.29 8.86
N GLY A 9 4.32 -14.67 9.93
CA GLY A 9 3.80 -13.77 10.96
C GLY A 9 2.35 -13.33 10.68
N GLU A 10 1.90 -12.30 11.40
CA GLU A 10 0.54 -11.76 11.26
C GLU A 10 0.25 -11.26 9.83
N TRP A 11 -1.03 -11.38 9.46
CA TRP A 11 -1.54 -11.10 8.13
C TRP A 11 -2.17 -9.73 8.07
N GLY A 12 -1.53 -8.83 7.34
CA GLY A 12 -2.03 -7.48 7.19
C GLY A 12 -1.66 -6.56 8.34
N THR A 13 -2.25 -5.37 8.33
CA THR A 13 -1.98 -4.31 9.29
C THR A 13 -3.25 -3.54 9.62
N LEU A 14 -3.30 -2.98 10.83
CA LEU A 14 -4.39 -2.16 11.34
C LEU A 14 -3.89 -0.73 11.54
N TYR A 15 -4.72 0.25 11.22
CA TYR A 15 -4.49 1.65 11.54
C TYR A 15 -5.41 2.07 12.69
N LEU A 16 -4.81 2.49 13.80
CA LEU A 16 -5.50 3.05 14.96
C LEU A 16 -5.12 4.53 15.10
N ASP A 17 -6.06 5.37 15.50
CA ASP A 17 -5.73 6.74 15.90
C ASP A 17 -5.09 6.82 17.30
N GLU A 18 -4.70 8.02 17.72
CA GLU A 18 -4.07 8.26 19.04
C GLU A 18 -4.93 7.79 20.23
N GLY A 19 -6.25 7.72 20.06
CA GLY A 19 -7.20 7.23 21.05
C GLY A 19 -7.46 5.72 20.98
N GLY A 20 -6.77 5.00 20.09
CA GLY A 20 -6.94 3.56 19.88
C GLY A 20 -8.18 3.21 19.04
N ARG A 21 -8.85 4.18 18.42
CA ARG A 21 -10.00 3.90 17.54
C ARG A 21 -9.51 3.39 16.19
N HIS A 22 -10.12 2.30 15.72
CA HIS A 22 -9.82 1.70 14.43
C HIS A 22 -10.27 2.60 13.27
N LEU A 23 -9.31 2.96 12.40
CA LEU A 23 -9.55 3.75 11.20
C LEU A 23 -9.56 2.89 9.93
N GLY A 24 -8.89 1.74 9.94
CA GLY A 24 -8.91 0.83 8.81
C GLY A 24 -7.92 -0.32 8.95
N SER A 25 -8.02 -1.27 8.03
CA SER A 25 -7.18 -2.46 7.95
C SER A 25 -6.81 -2.77 6.52
N LEU A 26 -5.63 -3.35 6.31
CA LEU A 26 -5.19 -3.87 5.01
C LEU A 26 -4.73 -5.30 5.18
N GLN A 27 -5.20 -6.21 4.33
CA GLN A 27 -4.85 -7.62 4.31
C GLN A 27 -3.87 -7.89 3.18
N TYR A 28 -2.74 -8.50 3.52
CA TYR A 28 -1.72 -8.91 2.57
C TYR A 28 -0.91 -10.09 3.12
N GLY A 29 -0.27 -10.82 2.21
CA GLY A 29 0.64 -11.91 2.55
C GLY A 29 1.25 -12.54 1.29
N PRO A 30 2.04 -13.62 1.43
CA PRO A 30 2.63 -14.31 0.29
C PRO A 30 1.57 -14.78 -0.71
N SER A 31 1.82 -14.56 -2.01
CA SER A 31 0.86 -14.84 -3.09
C SER A 31 0.34 -16.28 -3.11
N HIS A 32 1.20 -17.26 -2.81
CA HIS A 32 0.86 -18.69 -2.78
C HIS A 32 -0.23 -19.06 -1.75
N LEU A 33 -0.50 -18.18 -0.79
CA LEU A 33 -1.53 -18.38 0.24
C LEU A 33 -2.92 -17.90 -0.21
N PHE A 34 -3.00 -17.30 -1.40
CA PHE A 34 -4.23 -16.80 -2.01
C PHE A 34 -4.54 -17.50 -3.34
N PRO A 35 -4.83 -18.81 -3.35
CA PRO A 35 -5.04 -19.57 -4.60
C PRO A 35 -6.21 -19.02 -5.44
N ARG A 36 -7.19 -18.37 -4.81
CA ARG A 36 -8.32 -17.70 -5.50
C ARG A 36 -7.88 -16.52 -6.36
N ALA A 37 -6.71 -15.95 -6.13
CA ALA A 37 -6.15 -14.89 -6.97
C ALA A 37 -5.83 -15.38 -8.39
N ALA A 38 -5.65 -16.69 -8.59
CA ALA A 38 -5.50 -17.28 -9.92
C ALA A 38 -6.79 -17.26 -10.74
N ASP A 39 -7.95 -17.19 -10.08
CA ASP A 39 -9.26 -17.14 -10.73
C ASP A 39 -9.64 -15.71 -11.17
N LEU A 40 -8.93 -14.68 -10.69
CA LEU A 40 -9.19 -13.29 -11.04
C LEU A 40 -8.70 -12.97 -12.46
N PRO A 41 -9.41 -12.08 -13.20
CA PRO A 41 -8.88 -11.58 -14.46
C PRO A 41 -7.50 -10.94 -14.25
N ALA A 42 -6.57 -11.21 -15.18
CA ALA A 42 -5.15 -10.85 -15.08
C ALA A 42 -4.34 -11.59 -14.00
N GLY A 43 -4.90 -12.61 -13.32
CA GLY A 43 -4.15 -13.51 -12.44
C GLY A 43 -3.26 -14.51 -13.22
N PRO A 44 -2.49 -15.35 -12.50
CA PRO A 44 -2.25 -15.33 -11.05
C PRO A 44 -1.25 -14.23 -10.64
N ALA A 45 -1.19 -13.94 -9.34
CA ALA A 45 -0.09 -13.17 -8.76
C ALA A 45 1.26 -13.91 -8.91
N SER A 46 2.37 -13.18 -8.88
CA SER A 46 3.71 -13.75 -9.03
C SER A 46 4.15 -14.47 -7.74
N ASP A 47 4.91 -15.56 -7.89
CA ASP A 47 5.34 -16.41 -6.76
C ASP A 47 6.25 -15.68 -5.76
N ASP A 48 6.98 -14.66 -6.20
CA ASP A 48 7.92 -13.87 -5.40
C ASP A 48 7.30 -12.64 -4.70
N ALA A 49 6.00 -12.42 -4.92
CA ALA A 49 5.29 -11.24 -4.45
C ALA A 49 4.52 -11.48 -3.15
N VAL A 50 4.45 -10.43 -2.34
CA VAL A 50 3.37 -10.26 -1.38
C VAL A 50 2.16 -9.73 -2.16
N LEU A 51 1.00 -10.34 -1.97
CA LEU A 51 -0.25 -9.91 -2.58
C LEU A 51 -1.10 -9.15 -1.56
N VAL A 52 -1.46 -7.91 -1.88
CA VAL A 52 -2.50 -7.15 -1.17
C VAL A 52 -3.85 -7.60 -1.69
N THR A 53 -4.68 -8.10 -0.78
CA THR A 53 -5.97 -8.71 -1.14
C THR A 53 -7.15 -7.83 -0.79
N CYS A 54 -7.03 -7.00 0.24
CA CYS A 54 -8.17 -6.23 0.72
C CYS A 54 -7.75 -5.01 1.54
N SER A 55 -8.42 -3.87 1.32
CA SER A 55 -8.53 -2.79 2.31
C SER A 55 -9.97 -2.66 2.84
N TYR A 56 -10.08 -2.32 4.14
CA TYR A 56 -11.30 -1.87 4.78
C TYR A 56 -11.02 -0.56 5.49
N LEU A 57 -11.88 0.44 5.29
CA LEU A 57 -11.79 1.72 5.99
C LEU A 57 -13.02 1.89 6.88
N ALA A 58 -12.81 2.40 8.09
CA ALA A 58 -13.91 2.76 8.96
C ALA A 58 -14.74 3.90 8.34
N SER A 59 -16.05 3.93 8.61
CA SER A 59 -16.91 5.00 8.11
C SER A 59 -16.40 6.36 8.61
N GLY A 60 -16.19 7.30 7.69
CA GLY A 60 -15.62 8.63 8.00
C GLY A 60 -14.10 8.64 8.21
N ALA A 61 -13.41 7.52 8.00
CA ALA A 61 -11.96 7.52 7.92
C ALA A 61 -11.52 8.37 6.71
N ALA A 62 -10.52 9.20 6.93
CA ALA A 62 -9.99 10.04 5.89
C ALA A 62 -9.19 9.22 4.87
N GLU A 63 -9.16 9.68 3.62
CA GLU A 63 -8.44 9.01 2.52
C GLU A 63 -6.96 8.76 2.83
N TRP A 64 -6.34 9.60 3.66
CA TRP A 64 -4.96 9.41 4.08
C TRP A 64 -4.74 8.11 4.84
N ALA A 65 -5.75 7.55 5.51
CA ALA A 65 -5.63 6.32 6.30
C ALA A 65 -5.30 5.12 5.39
N GLU A 66 -5.92 5.04 4.21
CA GLU A 66 -5.61 3.99 3.25
C GLU A 66 -4.21 4.11 2.68
N LYS A 67 -3.79 5.35 2.37
CA LYS A 67 -2.43 5.62 1.92
C LYS A 67 -1.41 5.21 2.98
N SER A 68 -1.69 5.52 4.25
CA SER A 68 -0.84 5.09 5.37
C SER A 68 -0.77 3.57 5.53
N LEU A 69 -1.91 2.87 5.40
CA LEU A 69 -1.97 1.41 5.45
C LEU A 69 -1.14 0.78 4.32
N LEU A 70 -1.24 1.30 3.09
CA LEU A 70 -0.47 0.76 1.97
C LEU A 70 1.03 1.04 2.13
N LEU A 71 1.42 2.23 2.61
CA LEU A 71 2.83 2.53 2.90
C LEU A 71 3.40 1.62 3.99
N ALA A 72 2.61 1.31 5.03
CA ALA A 72 3.01 0.36 6.05
C ALA A 72 3.26 -1.04 5.45
N ALA A 73 2.33 -1.52 4.61
CA ALA A 73 2.49 -2.80 3.92
C ALA A 73 3.69 -2.84 2.97
N ILE A 74 3.98 -1.76 2.26
CA ILE A 74 5.18 -1.62 1.42
C ILE A 74 6.45 -1.76 2.29
N GLY A 75 6.52 -1.00 3.38
CA GLY A 75 7.66 -1.02 4.30
C GLY A 75 7.87 -2.40 4.91
N GLU A 76 6.80 -3.01 5.42
CA GLU A 76 6.86 -4.32 6.04
C GLU A 76 7.20 -5.44 5.06
N SER A 77 6.60 -5.44 3.86
CA SER A 77 6.91 -6.43 2.82
C SER A 77 8.39 -6.36 2.41
N ARG A 78 8.95 -5.13 2.33
CA ARG A 78 10.36 -4.90 2.08
C ARG A 78 11.22 -5.42 3.24
N ASP A 79 10.87 -5.11 4.48
CA ASP A 79 11.64 -5.52 5.65
C ASP A 79 11.61 -7.05 5.85
N ARG A 80 10.55 -7.71 5.38
CA ARG A 80 10.43 -9.17 5.27
C ARG A 80 11.14 -9.78 4.05
N GLY A 81 11.80 -8.96 3.22
CA GLY A 81 12.61 -9.40 2.09
C GLY A 81 11.83 -9.82 0.84
N ALA A 82 10.57 -9.40 0.69
CA ALA A 82 9.79 -9.70 -0.51
C ALA A 82 10.40 -9.05 -1.77
N GLY A 83 10.32 -9.75 -2.91
CA GLY A 83 10.79 -9.22 -4.20
C GLY A 83 9.92 -8.07 -4.70
N ALA A 84 8.62 -8.16 -4.46
CA ALA A 84 7.63 -7.16 -4.84
C ALA A 84 6.38 -7.18 -3.96
N LEU A 85 5.60 -6.11 -4.10
CA LEU A 85 4.22 -6.04 -3.65
C LEU A 85 3.30 -6.00 -4.88
N GLU A 86 2.28 -6.84 -4.91
CA GLU A 86 1.29 -6.90 -5.99
C GLU A 86 -0.11 -6.62 -5.47
N ALA A 87 -0.97 -6.08 -6.33
CA ALA A 87 -2.38 -5.85 -6.06
C ALA A 87 -3.18 -5.93 -7.35
N PHE A 88 -4.41 -6.44 -7.28
CA PHE A 88 -5.35 -6.34 -8.40
C PHE A 88 -5.98 -4.95 -8.41
N ALA A 89 -6.10 -4.38 -9.61
CA ALA A 89 -6.63 -3.05 -9.81
C ALA A 89 -7.76 -3.01 -10.84
N TYR A 90 -8.65 -2.05 -10.69
CA TYR A 90 -9.73 -1.77 -11.63
C TYR A 90 -9.49 -0.40 -12.25
N ARG A 91 -9.50 -0.36 -13.58
CA ARG A 91 -9.41 0.87 -14.36
C ARG A 91 -10.80 1.48 -14.53
N TYR A 92 -11.12 2.42 -13.64
CA TYR A 92 -12.35 3.21 -13.74
C TYR A 92 -12.26 4.18 -14.93
N PRO A 93 -13.40 4.54 -15.56
CA PRO A 93 -13.47 5.64 -16.50
C PRO A 93 -12.96 6.95 -15.89
N GLU A 94 -12.31 7.79 -16.70
CA GLU A 94 -11.70 9.05 -16.25
C GLU A 94 -12.69 10.04 -15.62
N ASN A 95 -13.98 9.90 -15.93
CA ASN A 95 -15.03 10.81 -15.51
C ASN A 95 -15.87 10.33 -14.31
N GLU A 96 -15.54 9.18 -13.70
CA GLU A 96 -16.22 8.71 -12.48
C GLU A 96 -15.57 9.30 -11.22
N THR A 97 -16.35 9.99 -10.39
CA THR A 97 -15.90 10.58 -9.12
C THR A 97 -15.64 9.52 -8.05
N ILE A 98 -14.98 9.90 -6.95
CA ILE A 98 -14.70 8.99 -5.82
C ILE A 98 -16.02 8.53 -5.17
N GLU A 99 -17.00 9.41 -5.07
CA GLU A 99 -18.33 9.10 -4.54
C GLU A 99 -19.07 8.08 -5.42
N GLU A 100 -18.96 8.22 -6.74
CA GLU A 100 -19.54 7.29 -7.71
C GLU A 100 -18.91 5.90 -7.65
N ARG A 101 -17.66 5.80 -7.16
CA ARG A 101 -16.92 4.54 -7.03
C ARG A 101 -17.28 3.70 -5.80
N PHE A 102 -18.22 4.13 -4.93
CA PHE A 102 -18.66 3.49 -3.66
C PHE A 102 -17.62 2.60 -2.95
N LEU A 103 -16.87 3.16 -2.00
CA LEU A 103 -15.63 2.54 -1.52
C LEU A 103 -15.62 2.28 0.00
N VAL A 104 -16.40 1.28 0.45
CA VAL A 104 -16.34 0.78 1.85
C VAL A 104 -15.29 -0.35 1.99
N HIS A 105 -15.11 -1.14 0.94
CA HIS A 105 -14.20 -2.28 0.87
C HIS A 105 -13.56 -2.33 -0.52
N ARG A 106 -12.25 -2.57 -0.59
CA ARG A 106 -11.54 -2.71 -1.86
C ARG A 106 -10.78 -4.02 -1.90
N THR A 107 -11.30 -4.99 -2.65
CA THR A 107 -10.57 -6.19 -3.06
C THR A 107 -9.79 -5.96 -4.35
N VAL A 108 -10.27 -5.02 -5.17
CA VAL A 108 -9.65 -4.58 -6.42
C VAL A 108 -9.50 -3.06 -6.32
N PHE A 109 -8.26 -2.59 -6.29
CA PHE A 109 -7.92 -1.20 -6.00
C PHE A 109 -8.18 -0.30 -7.21
N PRO A 110 -8.55 0.98 -7.03
CA PRO A 110 -8.49 1.95 -8.12
C PRO A 110 -7.07 1.98 -8.69
N ARG A 111 -6.95 1.88 -10.02
CA ARG A 111 -5.65 1.84 -10.69
C ARG A 111 -4.83 3.12 -10.44
N ASP A 112 -5.49 4.27 -10.47
CA ASP A 112 -4.95 5.60 -10.18
C ASP A 112 -4.41 5.72 -8.75
N PHE A 113 -5.10 5.13 -7.76
CA PHE A 113 -4.61 5.06 -6.38
C PHE A 113 -3.25 4.33 -6.30
N LEU A 114 -3.08 3.22 -7.01
CA LEU A 114 -1.81 2.48 -7.00
C LEU A 114 -0.68 3.21 -7.76
N ASP A 115 -1.01 4.05 -8.76
CA ASP A 115 -0.01 4.88 -9.47
C ASP A 115 0.72 5.83 -8.52
N GLU A 116 0.03 6.36 -7.51
CA GLU A 116 0.62 7.28 -6.53
C GLU A 116 1.80 6.68 -5.75
N PHE A 117 1.89 5.34 -5.68
CA PHE A 117 2.94 4.60 -5.00
C PHE A 117 4.00 4.02 -5.96
N GLY A 118 3.84 4.25 -7.26
CA GLY A 118 4.75 3.74 -8.28
C GLY A 118 4.49 2.29 -8.71
N PHE A 119 3.29 1.75 -8.46
CA PHE A 119 2.92 0.46 -9.04
C PHE A 119 2.81 0.57 -10.56
N THR A 120 3.20 -0.51 -11.23
CA THR A 120 3.10 -0.62 -12.68
C THR A 120 2.27 -1.84 -13.07
N THR A 121 1.56 -1.74 -14.19
CA THR A 121 0.76 -2.86 -14.70
C THR A 121 1.66 -3.93 -15.30
N VAL A 122 1.60 -5.15 -14.79
CA VAL A 122 2.34 -6.31 -15.34
C VAL A 122 1.45 -7.25 -16.13
N ARG A 123 0.13 -7.22 -15.88
CA ARG A 123 -0.86 -7.97 -16.65
C ARG A 123 -2.20 -7.23 -16.66
N ALA A 124 -2.97 -7.38 -17.74
CA ALA A 124 -4.30 -6.81 -17.87
C ALA A 124 -5.25 -7.75 -18.60
N GLN A 125 -6.51 -7.77 -18.17
CA GLN A 125 -7.61 -8.45 -18.86
C GLN A 125 -8.90 -7.63 -18.68
N GLY A 126 -9.38 -7.04 -19.78
CA GLY A 126 -10.49 -6.09 -19.70
C GLY A 126 -10.09 -4.84 -18.90
N ARG A 127 -10.87 -4.50 -17.87
CA ARG A 127 -10.60 -3.37 -16.97
C ARG A 127 -9.85 -3.76 -15.69
N VAL A 128 -9.53 -5.05 -15.53
CA VAL A 128 -8.80 -5.54 -14.36
C VAL A 128 -7.34 -5.71 -14.72
N GLU A 129 -6.48 -5.28 -13.81
CA GLU A 129 -5.03 -5.28 -13.94
C GLU A 129 -4.40 -5.98 -12.74
N LEU A 130 -3.31 -6.70 -12.98
CA LEU A 130 -2.37 -7.05 -11.93
C LEU A 130 -1.28 -5.98 -11.94
N CYS A 131 -1.16 -5.25 -10.84
CA CYS A 131 -0.19 -4.19 -10.65
C CYS A 131 0.90 -4.66 -9.69
N ARG A 132 2.15 -4.25 -9.97
CA ARG A 132 3.34 -4.65 -9.23
C ARG A 132 4.20 -3.43 -8.88
N LEU A 133 4.64 -3.39 -7.64
CA LEU A 133 5.69 -2.51 -7.14
C LEU A 133 6.92 -3.36 -6.82
N GLU A 134 8.00 -3.16 -7.55
CA GLU A 134 9.27 -3.82 -7.26
C GLU A 134 9.84 -3.28 -5.94
N LEU A 135 10.16 -4.19 -5.02
CA LEU A 135 10.85 -3.88 -3.77
C LEU A 135 12.34 -4.23 -3.87
N GLY A 136 12.68 -5.16 -4.77
CA GLY A 136 14.04 -5.46 -5.19
C GLY A 136 14.71 -4.29 -5.91
N GLY A 137 15.98 -4.02 -5.61
CA GLY A 137 16.76 -2.94 -6.22
C GLY A 137 16.84 -1.64 -5.40
N LEU A 138 16.09 -1.53 -4.31
CA LEU A 138 16.28 -0.46 -3.32
C LEU A 138 17.50 -0.78 -2.44
N ALA A 139 18.66 -0.23 -2.79
CA ALA A 139 19.85 -0.35 -1.95
C ALA A 139 19.52 0.18 -0.53
N PRO A 140 19.71 -0.62 0.53
CA PRO A 140 19.50 -0.13 1.89
C PRO A 140 20.38 1.10 2.09
N VAL A 141 19.74 2.21 2.41
CA VAL A 141 20.47 3.39 2.83
C VAL A 141 21.02 3.01 4.20
N GLU A 142 22.35 2.85 4.31
CA GLU A 142 23.01 2.60 5.59
C GLU A 142 22.41 3.52 6.66
N GLU A 143 22.21 2.98 7.86
CA GLU A 143 21.39 3.59 8.91
C GLU A 143 21.77 5.07 9.18
N GLY A 144 23.06 5.40 9.11
CA GLY A 144 23.57 6.78 9.21
C GLY A 144 23.31 7.67 7.99
N ARG A 145 23.22 7.11 6.79
CA ARG A 145 22.87 7.80 5.55
C ARG A 145 21.35 8.04 5.45
N ARG A 146 20.50 7.16 6.01
CA ARG A 146 19.03 7.37 6.06
C ARG A 146 18.69 8.55 6.94
N ALA A 147 19.29 8.63 8.12
CA ALA A 147 19.13 9.78 9.02
C ALA A 147 19.60 11.09 8.36
N LYS A 148 20.72 11.05 7.64
CA LYS A 148 21.24 12.21 6.90
C LYS A 148 20.31 12.64 5.76
N VAL A 149 19.78 11.70 4.98
CA VAL A 149 18.84 11.99 3.89
C VAL A 149 17.52 12.53 4.44
N LEU A 150 16.94 11.89 5.46
CA LEU A 150 15.73 12.36 6.12
C LEU A 150 15.90 13.76 6.71
N ARG A 151 17.06 14.05 7.31
CA ARG A 151 17.36 15.39 7.83
C ARG A 151 17.41 16.44 6.72
N VAL A 152 18.06 16.15 5.60
CA VAL A 152 18.11 17.06 4.44
C VAL A 152 16.71 17.29 3.84
N VAL A 153 15.89 16.25 3.73
CA VAL A 153 14.51 16.36 3.27
C VAL A 153 13.68 17.18 4.25
N GLN A 154 13.76 16.92 5.55
CA GLN A 154 13.09 17.72 6.57
C GLN A 154 13.52 19.19 6.52
N GLU A 155 14.82 19.47 6.44
CA GLU A 155 15.36 20.84 6.31
C GLU A 155 14.84 21.53 5.03
N ALA A 156 14.69 20.81 3.92
CA ALA A 156 14.19 21.35 2.65
C ALA A 156 12.68 21.65 2.65
N PHE A 157 11.89 20.92 3.47
CA PHE A 157 10.44 21.05 3.52
C PHE A 157 9.91 21.68 4.83
N THR A 158 10.78 22.09 5.73
CA THR A 158 10.37 22.86 6.93
C THR A 158 10.16 24.33 6.53
N PRO A 159 8.93 24.86 6.55
CA PRO A 159 8.69 26.25 6.24
C PRO A 159 9.36 27.17 7.27
N ALA A 160 9.93 28.28 6.81
CA ALA A 160 10.55 29.26 7.70
C ALA A 160 9.51 29.77 8.71
N PRO A 161 9.88 29.92 10.01
CA PRO A 161 8.95 30.41 11.01
C PRO A 161 8.43 31.79 10.60
N ALA A 162 7.11 31.98 10.72
CA ALA A 162 6.48 33.24 10.38
C ALA A 162 7.08 34.39 11.20
N PRO A 163 7.35 35.55 10.60
CA PRO A 163 7.94 36.67 11.31
C PRO A 163 7.02 37.10 12.45
N VAL A 164 7.58 37.17 13.66
CA VAL A 164 6.88 37.68 14.84
C VAL A 164 6.65 39.18 14.62
N PRO A 165 5.41 39.69 14.72
CA PRO A 165 5.16 41.11 14.63
C PRO A 165 5.93 41.84 15.74
N GLY A 166 6.75 42.81 15.35
CA GLY A 166 7.45 43.68 16.29
C GLY A 166 6.48 44.57 17.08
N PRO A 167 6.89 45.08 18.25
CA PRO A 167 6.08 45.94 19.10
C PRO A 167 5.72 47.28 18.44
#